data_AF-A0A355H8Q3-F1
#
_entry.id   AF-A0A355H8Q3-F1
#
_cell.length_a   1.000
_cell.length_b   1.000
_cell.length_c   1.000
_cell.angle_alpha   90.00
_cell.angle_beta   90.00
_cell.angle_gamma   90.00
#
_symmetry.space_group_name_H-M   'P 1'
#
loop_
_entity.id
_entity.type
_entity.pdbx_description
1 polymer ?
#
loop_
_entity_poly.entity_id
_entity_poly.type
_entity_poly.pdbx_seq_one_letter_code
_entity_poly.pdbx_strand_id
1 'polypeptide(L)'
;CQICFLQASSYKDKKVSSGEVTLMHNLDLSRKEVLVVEDIVDTGLTLKYILEDLQQQNPESLEICALLSKNIPDKAPVPVKYVGFEIEDRFVVGYGLDFAEKYREVPHIACLD
;
A
#
# COMPACT_ATOMS: atom_id res chain seq x y z
N CYS A 1 -18.53 11.61 -2.42
CA CYS A 1 -17.39 10.83 -1.90
C CYS A 1 -17.79 9.37 -1.86
N GLN A 2 -17.00 8.48 -2.45
CA GLN A 2 -17.24 7.03 -2.51
C GLN A 2 -16.01 6.33 -1.95
N ILE A 3 -16.22 5.27 -1.17
CA ILE A 3 -15.14 4.40 -0.66
C ILE A 3 -15.20 3.10 -1.45
N CYS A 4 -14.05 2.67 -1.94
CA CYS A 4 -13.87 1.41 -2.65
C CYS A 4 -12.68 0.66 -2.09
N PHE A 5 -12.66 -0.65 -2.31
CA PHE A 5 -11.58 -1.53 -1.89
C PHE A 5 -10.97 -2.21 -3.12
N LEU A 6 -9.66 -2.41 -3.07
CA LEU A 6 -8.91 -3.18 -4.04
C LEU A 6 -8.15 -4.26 -3.26
N GLN A 7 -8.07 -5.47 -3.81
CA GLN A 7 -7.25 -6.53 -3.25
C GLN A 7 -6.10 -6.83 -4.20
N ALA A 8 -4.88 -6.81 -3.67
CA ALA A 8 -3.66 -7.24 -4.35
C ALA A 8 -3.21 -8.58 -3.76
N SER A 9 -2.82 -9.53 -4.61
CA SER A 9 -2.24 -10.81 -4.16
C SER A 9 -0.96 -11.12 -4.94
N SER A 10 0.11 -11.52 -4.25
CA SER A 10 1.35 -11.96 -4.88
C SER A 10 1.22 -13.40 -5.41
N TYR A 11 1.82 -13.69 -6.56
CA TYR A 11 1.86 -15.05 -7.10
C TYR A 11 2.89 -15.93 -6.35
N LYS A 12 2.39 -16.92 -5.60
CA LYS A 12 3.06 -18.13 -5.06
C LYS A 12 4.36 -17.96 -4.23
N ASP A 13 4.23 -18.21 -2.92
CA ASP A 13 5.16 -18.94 -2.03
C ASP A 13 6.66 -18.57 -1.93
N LYS A 14 7.13 -17.47 -2.50
CA LYS A 14 8.50 -16.99 -2.25
C LYS A 14 8.48 -15.69 -1.46
N LYS A 15 9.26 -15.67 -0.36
CA LYS A 15 9.54 -14.51 0.52
C LYS A 15 10.24 -13.32 -0.19
N VAL A 16 10.23 -13.30 -1.51
CA VAL A 16 10.78 -12.26 -2.38
C VAL A 16 9.68 -11.97 -3.40
N SER A 17 9.15 -10.75 -3.41
CA SER A 17 8.16 -10.32 -4.38
C SER A 17 8.72 -10.53 -5.79
N SER A 18 8.12 -11.44 -6.57
CA SER A 18 8.43 -11.59 -8.01
C SER A 18 8.03 -10.37 -8.83
N GLY A 19 7.37 -9.37 -8.22
CA GLY A 19 6.82 -8.20 -8.88
C GLY A 19 5.50 -8.45 -9.61
N GLU A 20 5.11 -9.72 -9.79
CA GLU A 20 3.82 -10.08 -10.37
C GLU A 20 2.75 -10.15 -9.28
N VAL A 21 1.82 -9.19 -9.32
CA VAL A 21 0.68 -9.04 -8.42
C VAL A 21 -0.60 -9.19 -9.24
N THR A 22 -1.58 -9.96 -8.76
CA THR A 22 -2.94 -9.89 -9.31
C THR A 22 -3.70 -8.79 -8.59
N LEU A 23 -4.32 -7.90 -9.35
CA LEU A 23 -5.27 -6.91 -8.81
C LEU A 23 -6.68 -7.39 -9.08
N MET A 24 -7.48 -7.46 -8.03
CA MET A 24 -8.90 -7.79 -8.12
C MET A 24 -9.72 -6.56 -7.72
N HIS A 25 -10.33 -5.92 -8.70
CA HIS A 25 -11.25 -4.80 -8.49
C HIS A 25 -12.20 -4.62 -9.68
N ASN A 26 -13.31 -3.93 -9.45
CA ASN A 26 -14.30 -3.55 -10.47
C ASN A 26 -14.53 -2.02 -10.50
N LEU A 27 -13.47 -1.28 -10.20
CA LEU A 27 -13.48 0.18 -10.16
C LEU A 27 -13.66 0.77 -11.56
N ASP A 28 -14.40 1.87 -11.62
CA ASP A 28 -14.39 2.82 -12.72
C ASP A 28 -13.87 4.14 -12.17
N LEU A 29 -12.65 4.50 -12.56
CA LEU A 29 -11.96 5.69 -12.08
C LEU A 29 -11.95 6.84 -13.08
N SER A 30 -12.57 6.69 -14.25
CA SER A 30 -12.48 7.69 -15.32
C SER A 30 -12.98 9.05 -14.85
N ARG A 31 -12.14 10.09 -15.03
CA ARG A 31 -12.44 11.48 -14.64
C ARG A 31 -12.77 11.67 -13.15
N LYS A 32 -12.27 10.78 -12.29
CA LYS A 32 -12.41 10.90 -10.83
C LYS A 32 -11.11 11.39 -10.20
N GLU A 33 -11.23 12.17 -9.13
CA GLU A 33 -10.13 12.45 -8.22
C GLU A 33 -10.00 11.28 -7.23
N VAL A 34 -8.87 10.58 -7.27
CA VAL A 34 -8.67 9.32 -6.54
C VAL A 34 -7.58 9.50 -5.49
N LEU A 35 -7.89 9.11 -4.26
CA LEU A 35 -6.92 9.00 -3.17
C LEU A 35 -6.76 7.52 -2.80
N VAL A 36 -5.58 6.96 -3.06
CA VAL A 36 -5.19 5.64 -2.59
C VAL A 36 -4.77 5.78 -1.12
N VAL A 37 -5.32 4.93 -0.25
CA VAL A 37 -5.01 4.93 1.18
C VAL A 37 -4.34 3.60 1.53
N GLU A 38 -3.11 3.68 2.03
CA GLU A 38 -2.28 2.53 2.42
C GLU A 38 -1.92 2.60 3.92
N ASP A 39 -1.73 1.43 4.53
CA ASP A 39 -1.26 1.33 5.91
C ASP A 39 0.26 1.56 6.00
N ILE A 40 1.04 0.93 5.11
CA ILE A 40 2.50 1.03 5.10
C ILE A 40 3.07 0.98 3.67
N VAL A 41 3.97 1.92 3.38
CA VAL A 41 4.83 1.84 2.20
C VAL A 41 6.20 1.30 2.60
N ASP A 42 6.42 0.02 2.36
CA ASP A 42 7.72 -0.66 2.49
C ASP A 42 8.56 -0.45 1.22
N THR A 43 8.89 -1.49 0.45
CA THR A 43 9.63 -1.42 -0.84
C THR A 43 8.96 -0.54 -1.90
N GLY A 44 7.65 -0.31 -1.78
CA GLY A 44 6.85 0.45 -2.73
C GLY A 44 6.55 -0.28 -4.04
N LEU A 45 7.01 -1.53 -4.22
CA LEU A 45 6.82 -2.28 -5.47
C LEU A 45 5.36 -2.61 -5.75
N THR A 46 4.63 -3.13 -4.75
CA THR A 46 3.20 -3.42 -4.88
C THR A 46 2.40 -2.15 -5.16
N LEU A 47 2.68 -1.08 -4.42
CA LEU A 47 2.00 0.21 -4.62
C LEU A 47 2.29 0.77 -6.02
N LYS A 48 3.53 0.68 -6.51
CA LYS A 48 3.87 1.08 -7.88
C LYS A 48 3.02 0.33 -8.91
N TYR A 49 2.87 -0.98 -8.76
CA TYR A 49 2.05 -1.80 -9.65
C TYR A 49 0.56 -1.41 -9.59
N ILE A 50 0.02 -1.19 -8.38
CA ILE A 50 -1.35 -0.70 -8.18
C ILE A 50 -1.55 0.63 -8.92
N LEU A 51 -0.64 1.58 -8.75
CA LEU A 51 -0.76 2.90 -9.39
C LEU A 51 -0.68 2.82 -10.92
N GLU A 52 0.20 1.98 -11.46
CA GLU A 52 0.31 1.75 -12.90
C GLU A 52 -0.99 1.18 -13.49
N ASP A 53 -1.66 0.27 -12.77
CA ASP A 53 -2.97 -0.27 -13.16
C ASP A 53 -4.09 0.78 -13.06
N LEU A 54 -4.22 1.46 -11.91
CA LEU A 54 -5.26 2.46 -11.70
C LEU A 54 -5.15 3.64 -12.67
N GLN A 55 -3.92 4.03 -13.05
CA GLN A 55 -3.66 5.10 -14.00
C GLN A 55 -4.21 4.77 -15.41
N GLN A 56 -4.27 3.49 -15.80
CA GLN A 56 -4.81 3.07 -17.10
C GLN A 56 -6.30 3.40 -17.26
N GLN A 57 -7.02 3.61 -16.16
CA GLN A 57 -8.43 4.01 -16.18
C GLN A 57 -8.63 5.52 -16.42
N ASN A 58 -7.56 6.30 -16.55
CA ASN A 58 -7.57 7.75 -16.76
C ASN A 58 -8.37 8.52 -15.69
N PRO A 59 -7.97 8.45 -14.41
CA PRO A 59 -8.49 9.34 -13.39
C PRO A 59 -8.12 10.80 -13.66
N GLU A 60 -8.89 11.74 -13.11
CA GLU A 60 -8.58 13.18 -13.16
C GLU A 60 -7.34 13.49 -12.31
N SER A 61 -7.22 12.83 -11.15
CA SER A 61 -6.04 12.85 -10.31
C SER A 61 -5.87 11.53 -9.56
N LEU A 62 -4.62 11.18 -9.25
CA LEU A 62 -4.27 9.99 -8.48
C LEU A 62 -3.23 10.37 -7.44
N GLU A 63 -3.66 10.44 -6.18
CA GLU A 63 -2.83 10.79 -5.03
C GLU A 63 -2.75 9.63 -4.05
N ILE A 64 -1.75 9.66 -3.16
CA ILE A 64 -1.48 8.58 -2.21
C ILE A 64 -1.39 9.17 -0.81
N CYS A 65 -2.08 8.53 0.13
CA CYS A 65 -1.97 8.71 1.56
C CYS A 65 -1.49 7.41 2.19
N ALA A 66 -0.42 7.46 2.98
CA ALA A 66 0.06 6.31 3.74
C ALA A 66 0.16 6.66 5.22
N LEU A 67 -0.26 5.74 6.08
CA LEU A 67 -0.05 5.90 7.52
C LEU A 67 1.45 5.82 7.86
N LEU A 68 2.15 4.82 7.34
CA LEU A 68 3.58 4.62 7.55
C LEU A 68 4.37 4.64 6.24
N SER A 69 5.57 5.21 6.26
CA SER A 69 6.55 5.08 5.18
C SER A 69 7.88 4.63 5.76
N LYS A 70 8.39 3.47 5.35
CA LYS A 70 9.71 3.01 5.76
C LYS A 70 10.82 3.73 5.01
N ASN A 71 11.86 4.07 5.75
CA ASN A 71 13.14 4.59 5.26
C ASN A 71 14.05 3.41 4.91
N ILE A 72 13.92 2.92 3.67
CA ILE A 72 14.71 1.80 3.14
C ILE A 72 15.55 2.28 1.94
N PRO A 73 16.76 1.73 1.75
CA PRO A 73 17.52 1.93 0.53
C PRO A 73 16.76 1.40 -0.70
N ASP A 74 16.97 2.03 -1.86
CA ASP A 74 16.47 1.57 -3.17
C ASP A 74 14.94 1.38 -3.28
N LYS A 75 14.17 2.13 -2.47
CA LYS A 75 12.70 2.16 -2.53
C LYS A 75 12.21 2.51 -3.93
N ALA A 76 11.15 1.84 -4.40
CA ALA A 76 10.51 2.18 -5.66
C ALA A 76 10.04 3.65 -5.63
N PRO A 77 10.15 4.39 -6.76
CA PRO A 77 9.78 5.80 -6.80
C PRO A 77 8.25 5.94 -6.81
N VAL A 78 7.63 5.94 -5.63
CA VAL A 78 6.20 6.21 -5.42
C VAL A 78 6.00 7.55 -4.71
N PRO A 79 5.31 8.53 -5.33
CA PRO A 79 5.19 9.89 -4.80
C PRO A 79 4.07 9.97 -3.75
N VAL A 80 4.35 9.50 -2.52
CA VAL A 80 3.38 9.56 -1.41
C VAL A 80 3.18 11.02 -1.00
N LYS A 81 1.98 11.57 -1.26
CA LYS A 81 1.68 12.99 -1.00
C LYS A 81 1.38 13.25 0.47
N TYR A 82 0.73 12.30 1.15
CA TYR A 82 0.38 12.41 2.56
C TYR A 82 1.02 11.25 3.31
N VAL A 83 1.96 11.55 4.21
CA VAL A 83 2.63 10.57 5.07
C VAL A 83 2.24 10.86 6.51
N GLY A 84 1.73 9.87 7.22
CA GLY A 84 1.47 9.95 8.66
C GLY A 84 2.76 9.98 9.47
N PHE A 85 3.55 8.91 9.34
CA PHE A 85 4.83 8.76 10.04
C PHE A 85 5.89 8.13 9.13
N GLU A 86 7.09 8.69 9.15
CA GLU A 86 8.29 8.02 8.64
C GLU A 86 8.88 7.14 9.73
N ILE A 87 9.25 5.91 9.38
CA ILE A 87 9.80 4.94 10.32
C ILE A 87 11.07 4.28 9.77
N GLU A 88 11.94 3.85 10.68
CA GLU A 88 13.06 2.97 10.35
C GLU A 88 12.56 1.62 9.80
N ASP A 89 13.45 0.85 9.16
CA ASP A 89 13.12 -0.50 8.71
C ASP A 89 13.01 -1.48 9.90
N ARG A 90 11.83 -1.48 10.52
CA ARG A 90 11.43 -2.36 11.61
C ARG A 90 10.19 -3.14 11.19
N PHE A 91 10.05 -4.33 11.77
CA PHE A 91 8.81 -5.08 11.65
C PHE A 91 7.79 -4.51 12.65
N VAL A 92 6.65 -4.03 12.14
CA VAL A 92 5.61 -3.37 12.93
C VAL A 92 4.27 -4.07 12.77
N VAL A 93 3.47 -4.06 13.83
CA VAL A 93 2.12 -4.63 13.89
C VAL A 93 1.15 -3.64 14.55
N GLY A 94 -0.14 -3.92 14.44
CA GLY A 94 -1.19 -3.08 15.02
C GLY A 94 -1.76 -2.07 14.05
N TYR A 95 -2.94 -1.56 14.38
CA TYR A 95 -3.68 -0.58 13.58
C TYR A 95 -3.88 -1.05 12.11
N GLY A 96 -4.26 -2.31 11.93
CA GLY A 96 -4.44 -2.95 10.63
C GLY A 96 -3.25 -3.78 10.15
N LEU A 97 -2.02 -3.47 10.61
CA LEU A 97 -0.80 -4.22 10.28
C LEU A 97 -0.77 -5.55 11.03
N ASP A 98 -0.28 -6.61 10.39
CA ASP A 98 -0.29 -7.96 10.94
C ASP A 98 1.06 -8.65 11.03
N PHE A 99 1.09 -9.68 11.87
CA PHE A 99 2.05 -10.77 11.78
C PHE A 99 1.31 -12.10 11.77
N ALA A 100 1.35 -12.81 10.64
CA ALA A 100 0.64 -14.07 10.45
C ALA A 100 -0.86 -13.94 10.78
N GLU A 101 -1.50 -12.90 10.23
CA GLU A 101 -2.91 -12.56 10.42
C GLU A 101 -3.33 -12.20 11.86
N LYS A 102 -2.36 -11.94 12.74
CA LYS A 102 -2.59 -11.50 14.12
C LYS A 102 -2.23 -10.04 14.31
N TYR A 103 -2.74 -9.46 15.40
CA TYR A 103 -2.42 -8.12 15.91
C TYR A 103 -3.03 -6.93 15.14
N ARG A 104 -3.80 -7.15 14.07
CA ARG A 104 -4.46 -6.07 13.31
C ARG A 104 -5.35 -5.18 14.19
N GLU A 105 -5.94 -5.77 15.22
CA GLU A 105 -6.88 -5.15 16.16
C GLU A 105 -6.22 -4.28 17.24
N VAL A 106 -4.90 -4.34 17.39
CA VAL A 106 -4.18 -3.56 18.42
C VAL A 106 -4.32 -2.07 18.11
N PRO A 107 -4.78 -1.22 19.05
CA PRO A 107 -5.13 0.19 18.77
C PRO A 107 -3.92 1.12 18.70
N HIS A 108 -2.72 0.58 18.66
CA HIS A 108 -1.46 1.30 18.52
C HIS A 108 -0.50 0.49 17.64
N ILE A 109 0.50 1.19 17.09
CA ILE A 109 1.56 0.57 16.30
C ILE A 109 2.67 0.16 17.26
N ALA A 110 3.14 -1.08 17.14
CA ALA A 110 4.21 -1.62 17.97
C ALA A 110 5.24 -2.34 17.10
N CYS A 111 6.51 -2.30 17.51
CA CYS A 111 7.55 -3.14 16.93
C CYS A 111 7.42 -4.58 17.46
N LEU A 112 7.59 -5.55 16.58
CA LEU A 112 7.72 -6.96 16.96
C LEU A 112 9.21 -7.30 17.02
N ASP A 113 9.74 -7.49 18.23
CA ASP A 113 11.12 -7.90 18.51
C ASP A 113 11.29 -9.42 18.56
#